data_AF-A0A955I3Q2-F1
#
_entry.id   AF-A0A955I3Q2-F1
#
_cell.length_a   1.000
_cell.length_b   1.000
_cell.length_c   1.000
_cell.angle_alpha   90.00
_cell.angle_beta   90.00
_cell.angle_gamma   90.00
#
_symmetry.space_group_name_H-M   'P 1'
#
loop_
_entity.id
_entity.type
_entity.pdbx_description
1 polymer ?
#
loop_
_entity_poly.entity_id
_entity_poly.type
_entity_poly.pdbx_seq_one_letter_code
_entity_poly.pdbx_strand_id
1 'polypeptide(L)'
;MGYCLEEVEKIIIQEKPEACLILGDTNSALSAYVCRKHNIPVFHMEAGNRCYSDEVPEEMNRKIIDSLSTYLLPYTQRSRENLLME
;
A
#
# COMPACT_ATOMS: atom_id res chain seq x y z
N MET A 1 -3.33 -1.87 -15.05
CA MET A 1 -3.56 -1.13 -13.80
C MET A 1 -5.04 -0.80 -13.57
N GLY A 2 -5.71 -0.09 -14.50
CA GLY A 2 -7.08 0.43 -14.29
C GLY A 2 -8.15 -0.62 -13.93
N TYR A 3 -8.10 -1.81 -14.54
CA TYR A 3 -9.08 -2.87 -14.27
C TYR A 3 -9.08 -3.34 -12.81
N CYS A 4 -7.91 -3.50 -12.18
CA CYS A 4 -7.84 -3.96 -10.80
C CYS A 4 -8.43 -2.94 -9.82
N LEU A 5 -8.18 -1.64 -10.03
CA LEU A 5 -8.70 -0.59 -9.16
C LEU A 5 -10.22 -0.47 -9.26
N GLU A 6 -10.77 -0.59 -10.48
CA GLU A 6 -12.21 -0.54 -10.71
C GLU A 6 -12.94 -1.71 -10.03
N GLU A 7 -12.42 -2.93 -10.15
CA GLU A 7 -13.02 -4.11 -9.50
C GLU A 7 -12.92 -4.03 -7.98
N VAL A 8 -11.79 -3.56 -7.44
CA VAL A 8 -11.65 -3.35 -5.99
C VAL A 8 -12.62 -2.26 -5.50
N GLU A 9 -12.83 -1.18 -6.26
CA GLU A 9 -13.78 -0.13 -5.90
C GLU A 9 -15.22 -0.66 -5.84
N LYS A 10 -15.62 -1.52 -6.79
CA LYS A 10 -16.94 -2.19 -6.76
C LYS A 10 -17.11 -3.03 -5.49
N ILE A 11 -16.10 -3.83 -5.14
CA ILE A 11 -16.13 -4.68 -3.93
C ILE A 11 -16.20 -3.82 -2.66
N ILE A 12 -15.41 -2.75 -2.57
CA ILE A 12 -15.41 -1.84 -1.42
C ILE A 12 -16.78 -1.19 -1.20
N ILE A 13 -17.44 -0.74 -2.28
CA ILE A 13 -18.77 -0.12 -2.19
C ILE A 13 -19.82 -1.14 -1.72
N GLN A 14 -19.70 -2.39 -2.18
CA GLN A 14 -20.63 -3.46 -1.84
C GLN A 14 -20.45 -3.95 -0.39
N GLU A 15 -19.22 -4.31 -0.02
CA GLU A 15 -18.92 -4.98 1.25
C GLU A 15 -18.67 -4.01 2.41
N LYS A 16 -18.34 -2.74 2.11
CA LYS A 16 -18.08 -1.68 3.10
C LYS A 16 -17.14 -2.13 4.23
N PRO A 17 -15.92 -2.59 3.91
CA PRO A 17 -15.01 -3.10 4.91
C PRO A 17 -14.56 -1.99 5.87
N GLU A 18 -14.33 -2.36 7.13
CA GLU A 18 -13.82 -1.43 8.15
C GLU A 18 -12.30 -1.18 8.01
N ALA A 19 -11.59 -2.04 7.30
CA ALA A 19 -10.16 -1.94 7.03
C ALA A 19 -9.73 -2.76 5.79
N CYS A 20 -8.62 -2.37 5.17
CA CYS A 20 -7.94 -3.12 4.11
C CYS A 20 -6.57 -3.60 4.59
N LEU A 21 -6.20 -4.86 4.33
CA LEU A 21 -4.86 -5.39 4.53
C LEU A 21 -4.20 -5.61 3.17
N ILE A 22 -3.02 -5.02 2.96
CA ILE A 22 -2.28 -5.07 1.70
C ILE A 22 -0.88 -5.59 1.97
N LEU A 23 -0.41 -6.51 1.13
CA LEU A 23 0.91 -7.12 1.24
C LEU A 23 1.80 -6.70 0.08
N GLY A 24 3.03 -6.28 0.40
CA GLY A 24 4.08 -6.05 -0.59
C GLY A 24 3.83 -4.84 -1.47
N ASP A 25 4.31 -4.91 -2.71
CA ASP A 25 4.50 -3.75 -3.60
C ASP A 25 4.15 -4.00 -5.08
N THR A 26 3.37 -5.04 -5.32
CA THR A 26 2.86 -5.36 -6.66
C THR A 26 1.83 -4.32 -7.12
N ASN A 27 1.48 -4.35 -8.41
CA ASN A 27 0.47 -3.43 -8.96
C ASN A 27 -0.92 -3.54 -8.30
N SER A 28 -1.28 -4.70 -7.72
CA SER A 28 -2.55 -4.83 -6.98
C SER A 28 -2.51 -4.10 -5.64
N ALA A 29 -1.33 -3.90 -5.05
CA ALA A 29 -1.19 -3.18 -3.79
C ALA A 29 -1.50 -1.67 -3.93
N LEU A 30 -1.46 -1.12 -5.15
CA LEU A 30 -1.95 0.23 -5.45
C LEU A 30 -3.46 0.40 -5.22
N SER A 31 -4.21 -0.69 -5.00
CA SER A 31 -5.58 -0.62 -4.49
C SER A 31 -5.70 0.09 -3.14
N ALA A 32 -4.59 0.29 -2.41
CA ALA A 32 -4.49 1.19 -1.26
C ALA A 32 -5.08 2.58 -1.53
N TYR A 33 -4.91 3.09 -2.76
CA TYR A 33 -5.49 4.36 -3.20
C TYR A 33 -7.02 4.34 -3.12
N VAL A 34 -7.65 3.25 -3.57
CA VAL A 34 -9.11 3.11 -3.55
C VAL A 34 -9.61 3.01 -2.10
N CYS A 35 -8.96 2.21 -1.26
CA CYS A 35 -9.30 2.14 0.18
C CYS A 35 -9.19 3.54 0.82
N ARG A 36 -8.09 4.27 0.57
CA ARG A 36 -7.87 5.62 1.11
C ARG A 36 -8.91 6.63 0.62
N LYS A 37 -9.28 6.58 -0.67
CA LYS A 37 -10.32 7.41 -1.29
C LYS A 37 -11.68 7.24 -0.59
N HIS A 38 -11.99 6.04 -0.12
CA HIS A 38 -13.23 5.72 0.61
C HIS A 38 -13.09 5.82 2.13
N ASN A 39 -12.02 6.44 2.64
CA ASN A 39 -11.72 6.57 4.07
C ASN A 39 -11.59 5.24 4.83
N ILE A 40 -11.22 4.17 4.13
CA ILE A 40 -10.98 2.86 4.74
C ILE A 40 -9.49 2.81 5.17
N PRO A 41 -9.20 2.52 6.44
CA PRO A 41 -7.83 2.42 6.92
C PRO A 41 -7.10 1.26 6.25
N VAL A 42 -5.86 1.51 5.83
CA VAL A 42 -5.02 0.53 5.15
C VAL A 42 -3.89 0.09 6.08
N PHE A 43 -3.75 -1.22 6.23
CA PHE A 43 -2.64 -1.89 6.90
C PHE A 43 -1.72 -2.46 5.83
N HIS A 44 -0.50 -1.95 5.74
CA HIS A 44 0.48 -2.39 4.75
C HIS A 44 1.54 -3.29 5.39
N MET A 45 1.47 -4.57 5.05
CA MET A 45 2.46 -5.57 5.40
C MET A 45 3.66 -5.49 4.48
N GLU A 46 4.85 -5.72 5.04
CA GLU A 46 6.13 -5.58 4.34
C GLU A 46 6.48 -4.12 4.00
N ALA A 47 5.89 -3.17 4.73
CA ALA A 47 6.15 -1.75 4.59
C ALA A 47 7.63 -1.39 4.81
N GLY A 48 8.10 -0.32 4.14
CA GLY A 48 9.42 0.25 4.40
C GLY A 48 10.61 -0.43 3.74
N ASN A 49 10.40 -1.42 2.86
CA ASN A 49 11.48 -1.96 2.04
C ASN A 49 11.97 -0.88 1.06
N ARG A 50 13.28 -0.68 0.96
CA ARG A 50 13.88 0.32 0.08
C ARG A 50 15.07 -0.27 -0.65
N CYS A 51 15.07 -0.12 -1.97
CA CYS A 51 16.25 -0.36 -2.81
C CYS A 51 16.90 0.94 -3.31
N TYR A 52 16.25 2.10 -3.11
CA TYR A 52 16.77 3.43 -3.48
C TYR A 52 17.15 3.57 -4.96
N SER A 53 16.50 2.79 -5.83
CA SER A 53 16.65 2.88 -7.28
C SER A 53 15.28 3.09 -7.91
N ASP A 54 15.07 4.27 -8.49
CA ASP A 54 13.81 4.62 -9.17
C ASP A 54 13.66 3.87 -10.52
N GLU A 55 14.68 3.15 -10.97
CA GLU A 55 14.58 2.22 -12.11
C GLU A 55 13.78 0.96 -11.78
N VAL A 56 13.61 0.66 -10.48
CA VAL A 56 12.85 -0.49 -9.99
C VAL A 56 11.39 -0.08 -9.79
N PRO A 57 10.44 -0.56 -10.62
CA PRO A 57 9.03 -0.18 -10.51
C PRO A 57 8.42 -0.46 -9.14
N GLU A 58 8.84 -1.54 -8.49
CA GLU A 58 8.42 -1.93 -7.14
C GLU A 58 8.81 -0.87 -6.10
N GLU A 59 9.91 -0.15 -6.29
CA GLU A 59 10.31 0.94 -5.38
C GLU A 59 9.33 2.11 -5.45
N MET A 60 8.90 2.47 -6.65
CA MET A 60 7.89 3.50 -6.84
C MET A 60 6.56 3.07 -6.19
N ASN A 61 6.14 1.82 -6.42
CA ASN A 61 4.94 1.27 -5.79
C ASN A 61 5.05 1.31 -4.26
N ARG A 62 6.18 0.88 -3.67
CA ARG A 62 6.41 0.90 -2.21
C ARG A 62 6.18 2.28 -1.62
N LYS A 63 6.85 3.31 -2.16
CA LYS A 63 6.71 4.69 -1.68
C LYS A 63 5.25 5.18 -1.74
N ILE A 64 4.54 4.87 -2.82
CA ILE A 64 3.12 5.24 -2.97
C ILE A 64 2.25 4.53 -1.94
N ILE A 65 2.40 3.21 -1.78
CA ILE A 65 1.57 2.40 -0.89
C ILE A 65 1.84 2.76 0.58
N ASP A 66 3.11 2.92 0.96
CA ASP A 66 3.50 3.34 2.30
C ASP A 66 2.86 4.70 2.64
N SER A 67 2.93 5.69 1.73
CA SER A 67 2.33 7.01 1.95
C SER A 67 0.80 7.01 2.03
N LEU A 68 0.13 6.07 1.35
CA LEU A 68 -1.33 5.95 1.37
C LEU A 68 -1.84 5.17 2.58
N SER A 69 -0.96 4.42 3.25
CA SER A 69 -1.33 3.50 4.30
C SER A 69 -1.52 4.21 5.65
N THR A 70 -2.46 3.69 6.45
CA THR A 70 -2.73 4.21 7.80
C THR A 70 -1.80 3.57 8.82
N TYR A 71 -1.51 2.29 8.65
CA TYR A 71 -0.63 1.52 9.49
C TYR A 71 0.42 0.82 8.64
N LEU A 72 1.69 0.98 9.03
CA LEU A 72 2.84 0.38 8.36
C LEU A 72 3.38 -0.76 9.22
N LEU A 73 3.47 -1.95 8.63
CA LEU A 73 3.88 -3.18 9.32
C LEU A 73 5.20 -3.72 8.70
N PRO A 74 6.35 -3.13 9.07
CA PRO A 74 7.65 -3.55 8.58
C PRO A 74 8.06 -4.91 9.16
N TYR A 75 8.67 -5.77 8.34
CA TYR A 75 9.20 -7.07 8.79
C TYR A 75 10.55 -6.97 9.50
N THR A 76 11.31 -5.92 9.22
CA THR A 76 12.65 -5.76 9.77
C THR A 76 12.82 -4.40 10.43
N GLN A 77 13.75 -4.35 11.39
CA GLN A 77 14.13 -3.10 12.04
C GLN A 77 14.69 -2.08 11.03
N ARG A 78 15.41 -2.54 10.00
CA ARG A 78 15.89 -1.71 8.88
C ARG A 78 14.73 -1.09 8.09
N SER A 79 13.70 -1.88 7.75
CA SER A 79 12.53 -1.38 7.04
C SER A 79 11.78 -0.35 7.88
N ARG A 80 11.68 -0.56 9.20
CA ARG A 80 11.14 0.44 10.13
C ARG A 80 11.96 1.73 10.16
N GLU A 81 13.29 1.62 10.20
CA GLU A 81 14.18 2.79 10.17
C GLU A 81 14.03 3.58 8.88
N ASN A 82 13.91 2.91 7.73
CA ASN A 82 13.61 3.57 6.45
C ASN A 82 12.34 4.42 6.55
N LEU A 83 11.25 3.87 7.10
CA LEU A 83 9.98 4.60 7.26
C LEU A 83 10.07 5.81 8.20
N LEU A 84 10.94 5.74 9.22
CA LEU A 84 11.14 6.85 10.17
C LEU A 84 12.01 7.97 9.59
N MET A 85 12.73 7.71 8.50
CA MET A 85 13.58 8.69 7.81
C MET A 85 12.87 9.46 6.70
N GLU A 86 11.63 9.08 6.36
CA GLU A 86 10.77 9.75 5.36
C GLU A 86 9.97 10.92 5.95
#